data_AF-A0A9Q3FMS5-F1
#
_entry.id   AF-A0A9Q3FMS5-F1
#
_cell.length_a   1.000
_cell.length_b   1.000
_cell.length_c   1.000
_cell.angle_alpha   90.00
_cell.angle_beta   90.00
_cell.angle_gamma   90.00
#
_symmetry.space_group_name_H-M   'P 1'
#
loop_
_entity.id
_entity.type
_entity.pdbx_description
1 polymer ?
#
loop_
_entity_poly.entity_id
_entity_poly.type
_entity_poly.pdbx_seq_one_letter_code
_entity_poly.pdbx_strand_id
1 'polypeptide(L)'
;MEYYSHLPQVGNGQLGLSKIQDSQLMKTKPKRGKGYTAGNSCITKVVTDTKPTQSLLDPGAFCSCVGKAFLETCVPNFENQLLPIDGIKLNSASNPMKELGIFETTVKFPHINGSLRITVKFVVMESCSSTHFILGNDYSIIYGIDLHNNKDT
;
A
#
# COMPACT_ATOMS: atom_id res chain seq x y z
N MET A 1 17.21 -34.86 -6.51
CA MET A 1 18.06 -33.67 -6.72
C MET A 1 17.23 -32.49 -6.24
N GLU A 2 17.52 -31.99 -5.04
CA GLU A 2 16.74 -30.93 -4.39
C GLU A 2 17.07 -29.57 -5.01
N TYR A 3 16.04 -28.83 -5.42
CA TYR A 3 16.18 -27.45 -5.88
C TYR A 3 16.13 -26.52 -4.66
N TYR A 4 17.29 -25.99 -4.26
CA TYR A 4 17.36 -24.93 -3.24
C TYR A 4 16.90 -23.59 -3.83
N SER A 5 15.64 -23.22 -3.60
CA SER A 5 14.99 -22.00 -4.11
C SER A 5 15.25 -20.73 -3.29
N HIS A 6 16.25 -20.74 -2.39
CA HIS A 6 16.50 -19.67 -1.42
C HIS A 6 17.68 -18.76 -1.75
N LEU A 7 18.33 -18.97 -2.90
CA LEU A 7 19.41 -18.08 -3.34
C LEU A 7 18.81 -16.86 -4.05
N PRO A 8 19.33 -15.64 -3.80
CA PRO A 8 18.97 -14.46 -4.59
C PRO A 8 19.20 -14.78 -6.07
N GLN A 9 18.21 -14.49 -6.93
CA GLN A 9 18.42 -14.58 -8.36
C GLN A 9 19.49 -13.56 -8.77
N VAL A 10 20.69 -14.05 -9.09
CA VAL A 10 21.77 -13.21 -9.60
C VAL A 10 21.47 -12.93 -11.06
N GLY A 11 20.89 -11.76 -11.34
CA GLY A 11 20.60 -11.33 -12.70
C GLY A 11 21.90 -11.16 -13.49
N ASN A 12 22.25 -12.13 -14.33
CA ASN A 12 23.33 -11.97 -15.28
C ASN A 12 22.82 -11.08 -16.43
N GLY A 13 23.30 -9.83 -16.51
CA GLY A 13 22.90 -8.86 -17.53
C GLY A 13 23.24 -9.26 -18.97
N GLN A 14 23.91 -10.40 -19.16
CA GLN A 14 24.20 -11.01 -20.46
C GLN A 14 23.19 -12.11 -20.85
N LEU A 15 22.03 -12.21 -20.18
CA LEU A 15 20.94 -13.07 -20.62
C LEU A 15 20.57 -12.73 -22.06
N GLY A 16 20.98 -13.59 -23.00
CA GLY A 16 20.60 -13.49 -24.39
C GLY A 16 19.08 -13.54 -24.49
N LEU A 17 18.47 -12.37 -24.73
CA LEU A 17 17.03 -12.22 -24.88
C LEU A 17 16.59 -13.05 -26.09
N SER A 18 16.11 -14.26 -25.84
CA SER A 18 15.56 -15.16 -26.83
C SER A 18 14.10 -15.44 -26.47
N LYS A 19 13.24 -15.64 -27.48
CA LYS A 19 11.80 -15.93 -27.31
C LYS A 19 11.02 -14.80 -26.62
N ILE A 20 11.14 -13.57 -27.13
CA ILE A 20 10.30 -12.44 -26.69
C ILE A 20 8.87 -12.68 -27.19
N GLN A 21 7.90 -12.66 -26.27
CA GLN A 21 6.47 -12.72 -26.58
C GLN A 21 5.81 -11.41 -26.14
N ASP A 22 4.93 -10.87 -26.98
CA ASP A 22 4.13 -9.72 -26.62
C ASP A 22 3.10 -10.07 -25.54
N SER A 23 2.97 -9.21 -24.53
CA SER A 23 1.94 -9.32 -23.50
C SER A 23 0.54 -9.16 -24.10
N GLN A 24 -0.43 -9.92 -23.61
CA GLN A 24 -1.83 -9.71 -23.98
C GLN A 24 -2.41 -8.51 -23.21
N LEU A 25 -3.13 -7.65 -23.93
CA LEU A 25 -3.81 -6.51 -23.32
C LEU A 25 -5.03 -6.97 -22.52
N MET A 26 -5.14 -6.49 -21.29
CA MET A 26 -6.34 -6.71 -20.48
C MET A 26 -7.48 -5.74 -20.82
N LYS A 27 -7.16 -4.52 -21.23
CA LYS A 27 -8.12 -3.48 -21.63
C LYS A 27 -7.67 -2.82 -22.95
N THR A 28 -8.59 -2.15 -23.63
CA THR A 28 -8.26 -1.38 -24.84
C THR A 28 -7.20 -0.33 -24.52
N LYS A 29 -6.10 -0.35 -25.29
CA LYS A 29 -5.01 0.61 -25.09
C LYS A 29 -5.50 2.03 -25.40
N PRO A 30 -5.26 3.01 -24.50
CA PRO A 30 -5.53 4.40 -24.81
C PRO A 30 -4.77 4.88 -26.04
N LYS A 31 -5.18 6.03 -26.60
CA LYS A 31 -4.47 6.67 -27.72
C LYS A 31 -2.96 6.79 -27.42
N ARG A 32 -2.13 6.77 -28.46
CA ARG A 32 -0.67 6.93 -28.32
C ARG A 32 -0.35 8.14 -27.44
N GLY A 33 0.52 7.95 -26.45
CA GLY A 33 0.87 8.99 -25.46
C GLY A 33 -0.15 9.21 -24.35
N LYS A 34 -1.26 8.46 -24.31
CA LYS A 34 -2.32 8.57 -23.29
C LYS A 34 -2.41 7.35 -22.37
N GLY A 35 -1.35 6.55 -22.25
CA GLY A 35 -1.34 5.35 -21.39
C GLY A 35 -1.74 5.63 -19.93
N TYR A 36 -1.40 6.83 -19.43
CA TYR A 36 -1.76 7.28 -18.08
C TYR A 36 -3.26 7.35 -17.81
N THR A 37 -4.12 7.37 -18.83
CA THR A 37 -5.58 7.40 -18.65
C THR A 37 -6.18 6.00 -18.44
N ALA A 38 -5.39 4.93 -18.51
CA ALA A 38 -5.85 3.58 -18.20
C ALA A 38 -5.74 3.23 -16.70
N GLY A 39 -5.07 4.07 -15.91
CA GLY A 39 -4.88 3.85 -14.49
C GLY A 39 -6.16 4.11 -13.69
N ASN A 40 -6.42 3.27 -12.71
CA ASN A 40 -7.40 3.49 -11.65
C ASN A 40 -6.67 3.57 -10.31
N SER A 41 -7.31 4.19 -9.33
CA SER A 41 -6.79 4.23 -7.97
C SER A 41 -6.92 2.85 -7.31
N CYS A 42 -5.91 2.45 -6.52
CA CYS A 42 -5.97 1.27 -5.63
C CYS A 42 -6.59 1.61 -4.27
N ILE A 43 -7.48 2.61 -4.23
CA ILE A 43 -8.23 2.97 -3.01
C ILE A 43 -9.43 2.05 -2.86
N THR A 44 -9.54 1.44 -1.69
CA THR A 44 -10.68 0.61 -1.30
C THR A 44 -11.36 1.15 -0.05
N LYS A 45 -12.63 0.79 0.13
CA LYS A 45 -13.39 1.09 1.35
C LYS A 45 -13.00 0.11 2.43
N VAL A 46 -12.71 0.63 3.61
CA VAL A 46 -12.38 -0.17 4.80
C VAL A 46 -13.21 0.30 5.99
N VAL A 47 -13.26 -0.50 7.04
CA VAL A 47 -13.84 -0.12 8.32
C VAL A 47 -12.73 -0.19 9.36
N THR A 48 -12.38 0.95 9.95
CA THR A 48 -11.50 0.97 11.13
C THR A 48 -12.31 0.78 12.40
N ASP A 49 -11.66 0.72 13.55
CA ASP A 49 -12.39 0.64 14.83
C ASP A 49 -13.24 1.88 15.14
N THR A 50 -12.99 3.00 14.45
CA THR A 50 -13.73 4.24 14.65
C THR A 50 -14.84 4.46 13.63
N LYS A 51 -14.58 4.27 12.33
CA LYS A 51 -15.59 4.50 11.29
C LYS A 51 -15.28 3.82 9.95
N PRO A 52 -16.29 3.67 9.07
CA PRO A 52 -16.04 3.43 7.65
C PRO A 52 -15.20 4.54 7.04
N THR A 53 -14.18 4.17 6.27
CA THR A 53 -13.19 5.07 5.69
C THR A 53 -12.57 4.47 4.43
N GLN A 54 -11.47 5.04 3.95
CA GLN A 54 -10.75 4.59 2.76
C GLN A 54 -9.29 4.25 3.10
N SER A 55 -8.75 3.26 2.38
CA SER A 55 -7.33 2.93 2.39
C SER A 55 -6.83 2.81 0.96
N LEU A 56 -5.72 3.46 0.65
CA LEU A 56 -4.91 3.15 -0.52
C LEU A 56 -4.12 1.87 -0.22
N LEU A 57 -4.12 0.94 -1.18
CA LEU A 57 -3.20 -0.20 -1.19
C LEU A 57 -1.98 0.22 -2.02
N ASP A 58 -0.86 0.49 -1.36
CA ASP A 58 0.33 1.08 -1.98
C ASP A 58 1.57 0.17 -1.80
N PRO A 59 1.82 -0.76 -2.74
CA PRO A 59 3.03 -1.58 -2.70
C PRO A 59 4.31 -0.76 -2.93
N GLY A 60 4.20 0.50 -3.38
CA GLY A 60 5.32 1.43 -3.51
C GLY A 60 5.71 2.11 -2.18
N ALA A 61 4.83 2.08 -1.17
CA ALA A 61 5.13 2.60 0.15
C ALA A 61 5.88 1.55 0.98
N PHE A 62 7.04 1.93 1.52
CA PHE A 62 7.85 1.04 2.36
C PHE A 62 7.11 0.59 3.63
N CYS A 63 6.37 1.51 4.25
CA CYS A 63 5.58 1.24 5.46
C CYS A 63 4.17 1.82 5.35
N SER A 64 3.26 1.26 6.13
CA SER A 64 1.90 1.76 6.29
C SER A 64 1.90 3.05 7.09
N CYS A 65 1.20 4.07 6.59
CA CYS A 65 1.19 5.39 7.20
C CYS A 65 -0.16 6.10 7.05
N VAL A 66 -0.32 7.19 7.81
CA VAL A 66 -1.51 8.03 7.77
C VAL A 66 -1.13 9.48 8.07
N GLY A 67 -1.77 10.44 7.41
CA GLY A 67 -1.57 11.86 7.71
C GLY A 67 -2.30 12.30 8.97
N LYS A 68 -1.64 13.10 9.82
CA LYS A 68 -2.21 13.67 11.04
C LYS A 68 -3.58 14.30 10.81
N ALA A 69 -3.67 15.20 9.84
CA ALA A 69 -4.90 15.95 9.58
C ALA A 69 -6.09 15.02 9.26
N PHE A 70 -5.84 13.96 8.50
CA PHE A 70 -6.87 12.98 8.18
C PHE A 70 -7.21 12.08 9.37
N LEU A 71 -6.20 11.61 10.11
CA LEU A 71 -6.40 10.78 11.29
C LEU A 71 -7.25 11.49 12.34
N GLU A 72 -7.02 12.78 12.57
CA GLU A 72 -7.83 13.63 13.48
C GLU A 72 -9.32 13.60 13.11
N THR A 73 -9.67 13.58 11.82
CA THR A 73 -11.07 13.48 11.38
C THR A 73 -11.70 12.12 11.67
N CYS A 74 -10.88 11.08 11.84
CA CYS A 74 -11.30 9.72 12.09
C CYS A 74 -11.33 9.38 13.58
N VAL A 75 -10.38 9.92 14.34
CA VAL A 75 -10.13 9.65 15.75
C VAL A 75 -9.68 10.97 16.41
N PRO A 76 -10.61 11.77 16.94
CA PRO A 76 -10.24 13.00 17.64
C PRO A 76 -9.36 12.70 18.86
N ASN A 77 -8.33 13.51 19.10
CA ASN A 77 -7.35 13.32 20.18
C ASN A 77 -6.58 11.99 20.10
N PHE A 78 -6.25 11.52 18.89
CA PHE A 78 -5.48 10.29 18.69
C PHE A 78 -4.08 10.37 19.31
N GLU A 79 -3.55 11.57 19.56
CA GLU A 79 -2.21 11.77 20.11
C GLU A 79 -2.00 11.04 21.45
N ASN A 80 -3.05 10.90 22.26
CA ASN A 80 -3.01 10.17 23.53
C ASN A 80 -2.89 8.64 23.36
N GLN A 81 -3.09 8.14 22.14
CA GLN A 81 -3.05 6.71 21.78
C GLN A 81 -1.77 6.37 20.99
N LEU A 82 -0.91 7.36 20.73
CA LEU A 82 0.31 7.13 19.98
C LEU A 82 1.31 6.32 20.81
N LEU A 83 1.78 5.24 20.21
CA LEU A 83 2.96 4.53 20.68
C LEU A 83 4.22 5.29 20.21
N PRO A 84 5.32 5.23 20.97
CA PRO A 84 6.58 5.84 20.55
C PRO A 84 7.09 5.21 19.25
N ILE A 85 7.82 6.01 18.47
CA ILE A 85 8.52 5.57 17.27
C ILE A 85 10.01 5.87 17.43
N ASP A 86 10.84 4.83 17.33
CA ASP A 86 12.28 4.95 17.52
C ASP A 86 13.03 4.66 16.23
N GLY A 87 13.87 5.61 15.81
CA GLY A 87 14.95 5.36 14.86
C GLY A 87 14.57 5.20 13.38
N ILE A 88 13.35 5.58 12.97
CA ILE A 88 12.92 5.49 11.57
C ILE A 88 12.97 6.87 10.91
N LYS A 89 13.80 7.03 9.87
CA LYS A 89 13.75 8.20 8.97
C LYS A 89 12.92 7.86 7.74
N LEU A 90 11.76 8.50 7.59
CA LEU A 90 10.92 8.30 6.42
C LEU A 90 11.09 9.44 5.41
N ASN A 91 11.18 9.06 4.14
CA ASN A 91 11.19 9.99 3.03
C ASN A 91 9.97 9.70 2.14
N SER A 92 9.26 10.75 1.75
CA SER A 92 8.36 10.67 0.60
C SER A 92 9.17 10.82 -0.69
N ALA A 93 8.53 10.64 -1.84
CA ALA A 93 9.17 10.86 -3.15
C ALA A 93 9.74 12.28 -3.32
N SER A 94 9.22 13.26 -2.58
CA SER A 94 9.54 14.68 -2.77
C SER A 94 10.19 15.36 -1.57
N ASN A 95 10.00 14.87 -0.33
CA ASN A 95 10.54 15.50 0.87
C ASN A 95 10.75 14.50 2.03
N PRO A 96 11.68 14.81 2.96
CA PRO A 96 11.69 14.18 4.28
C PRO A 96 10.34 14.33 4.95
N MET A 97 9.86 13.27 5.59
CA MET A 97 8.61 13.31 6.34
C MET A 97 8.90 13.22 7.83
N LYS A 98 8.19 14.03 8.62
CA LYS A 98 8.25 13.99 10.08
C LYS A 98 7.19 13.05 10.64
N GLU A 99 7.66 12.02 11.31
CA GLU A 99 6.88 11.07 12.09
C GLU A 99 6.47 11.68 13.44
N LEU A 100 5.27 11.31 13.91
CA LEU A 100 4.73 11.74 15.21
C LEU A 100 4.63 10.58 16.21
N GLY A 101 4.51 9.36 15.73
CA GLY A 101 4.29 8.16 16.53
C GLY A 101 3.62 7.06 15.71
N ILE A 102 3.27 5.96 16.37
CA ILE A 102 2.57 4.84 15.78
C ILE A 102 1.13 4.81 16.28
N PHE A 103 0.18 4.79 15.35
CA PHE A 103 -1.23 4.57 15.63
C PHE A 103 -1.62 3.13 15.25
N GLU A 104 -2.02 2.33 16.24
CA GLU A 104 -2.49 0.96 16.02
C GLU A 104 -4.02 0.92 15.90
N THR A 105 -4.53 0.28 14.85
CA THR A 105 -5.98 0.06 14.70
C THR A 105 -6.27 -1.22 13.92
N THR A 106 -7.46 -1.78 14.12
CA THR A 106 -7.98 -2.83 13.27
C THR A 106 -8.49 -2.24 11.96
N VAL A 107 -8.07 -2.81 10.82
CA VAL A 107 -8.60 -2.51 9.49
C VAL A 107 -9.39 -3.72 9.00
N LYS A 108 -10.67 -3.49 8.68
CA LYS A 108 -11.57 -4.52 8.13
C LYS A 108 -11.84 -4.19 6.66
N PHE A 109 -11.58 -5.15 5.77
CA PHE A 109 -11.90 -5.09 4.34
C PHE A 109 -13.22 -5.82 4.11
N PRO A 110 -14.33 -5.10 3.88
CA PRO A 110 -15.61 -5.72 3.61
C PRO A 110 -15.57 -6.46 2.28
N HIS A 111 -15.98 -7.73 2.26
CA HIS A 111 -16.10 -8.50 1.04
C HIS A 111 -17.30 -9.45 1.14
N ILE A 112 -17.98 -9.67 0.01
CA ILE A 112 -19.25 -10.42 -0.03
C ILE A 112 -19.11 -11.87 0.43
N ASN A 113 -17.94 -12.48 0.21
CA ASN A 113 -17.66 -13.87 0.58
C ASN A 113 -16.95 -14.01 1.95
N GLY A 114 -16.89 -12.93 2.73
CA GLY A 114 -16.20 -12.91 4.03
C GLY A 114 -15.20 -11.77 4.10
N SER A 115 -15.33 -10.96 5.14
CA SER A 115 -14.46 -9.79 5.35
C SER A 115 -13.10 -10.21 5.91
N LEU A 116 -12.03 -9.60 5.40
CA LEU A 116 -10.69 -9.71 5.98
C LEU A 116 -10.55 -8.71 7.13
N ARG A 117 -9.95 -9.13 8.23
CA ARG A 117 -9.60 -8.27 9.37
C ARG A 117 -8.10 -8.38 9.63
N ILE A 118 -7.42 -7.25 9.72
CA ILE A 118 -6.01 -7.17 10.07
C ILE A 118 -5.78 -6.08 11.12
N THR A 119 -4.77 -6.27 11.99
CA THR A 119 -4.29 -5.20 12.87
C THR A 119 -3.10 -4.53 12.21
N VAL A 120 -3.14 -3.20 12.12
CA VAL A 120 -2.16 -2.39 11.41
C VAL A 120 -1.63 -1.28 12.32
N LYS A 121 -0.31 -1.10 12.29
CA LYS A 121 0.42 -0.03 12.96
C LYS A 121 0.81 1.00 11.91
N PHE A 122 0.07 2.10 11.86
CA PHE A 122 0.34 3.19 10.93
C PHE A 122 1.34 4.16 11.54
N VAL A 123 2.39 4.51 10.79
CA VAL A 123 3.20 5.67 11.13
C VAL A 123 2.37 6.92 10.88
N VAL A 124 2.21 7.76 11.91
CA VAL A 124 1.49 9.03 11.76
C VAL A 124 2.46 10.10 11.27
N MET A 125 2.14 10.68 10.11
CA MET A 125 2.96 11.67 9.44
C MET A 125 2.39 13.07 9.66
N GLU A 126 3.23 14.03 10.07
CA GLU A 126 2.78 15.41 10.34
C GLU A 126 2.28 16.11 9.08
N SER A 127 3.03 16.00 7.97
CA SER A 127 2.81 16.76 6.73
C SER A 127 2.37 15.90 5.55
N CYS A 128 1.46 14.94 5.78
CA CYS A 128 0.88 14.13 4.70
C CYS A 128 -0.53 14.64 4.35
N SER A 129 -0.74 15.00 3.08
CA SER A 129 -2.01 15.51 2.55
C SER A 129 -3.02 14.42 2.15
N SER A 130 -2.69 13.14 2.39
CA SER A 130 -3.56 12.03 2.06
C SER A 130 -4.87 12.08 2.87
N THR A 131 -5.99 11.81 2.19
CA THR A 131 -7.33 11.73 2.77
C THR A 131 -7.79 10.28 3.00
N HIS A 132 -6.85 9.36 3.12
CA HIS A 132 -7.07 7.94 3.34
C HIS A 132 -5.91 7.35 4.15
N PHE A 133 -6.10 6.15 4.71
CA PHE A 133 -4.98 5.36 5.20
C PHE A 133 -4.12 4.89 4.01
N ILE A 134 -2.83 4.67 4.22
CA ILE A 134 -1.95 4.05 3.24
C ILE A 134 -1.49 2.72 3.82
N LEU A 135 -1.95 1.62 3.22
CA LEU A 135 -1.45 0.29 3.52
C LEU A 135 -0.24 0.03 2.61
N GLY A 136 0.94 0.07 3.21
CA GLY A 136 2.21 -0.12 2.54
C GLY A 136 2.54 -1.59 2.25
N ASN A 137 3.73 -1.77 1.71
CA ASN A 137 4.27 -3.09 1.40
C ASN A 137 4.61 -3.90 2.66
N ASP A 138 4.87 -3.25 3.79
CA ASP A 138 5.08 -3.90 5.09
C ASP A 138 3.96 -4.88 5.44
N TYR A 139 2.72 -4.41 5.40
CA TYR A 139 1.56 -5.22 5.72
C TYR A 139 1.07 -6.08 4.55
N SER A 140 1.38 -5.68 3.32
CA SER A 140 1.16 -6.55 2.15
C SER A 140 2.00 -7.81 2.24
N ILE A 141 3.27 -7.69 2.66
CA ILE A 141 4.18 -8.83 2.88
C ILE A 141 3.74 -9.66 4.09
N ILE A 142 3.44 -9.03 5.23
CA ILE A 142 3.07 -9.76 6.47
C ILE A 142 1.82 -10.62 6.26
N TYR A 143 0.83 -10.11 5.54
CA TYR A 143 -0.45 -10.79 5.35
C TYR A 143 -0.60 -11.50 3.99
N GLY A 144 0.41 -11.45 3.12
CA GLY A 144 0.37 -12.07 1.79
C GLY A 144 -0.72 -11.47 0.88
N ILE A 145 -0.82 -10.14 0.85
CA ILE A 145 -1.81 -9.43 0.04
C ILE A 145 -1.21 -9.11 -1.34
N ASP A 146 -1.84 -9.65 -2.38
CA ASP A 146 -1.51 -9.34 -3.77
C ASP A 146 -2.56 -8.41 -4.40
N LEU A 147 -2.09 -7.47 -5.23
CA LEU A 147 -2.96 -6.57 -5.99
C LEU A 147 -3.17 -7.07 -7.41
N HIS A 148 -4.41 -7.41 -7.73
CA HIS A 148 -4.82 -7.83 -9.06
C HIS A 148 -5.85 -6.89 -9.65
N ASN A 149 -5.55 -6.34 -10.83
CA ASN A 149 -6.53 -5.60 -11.63
C ASN A 149 -7.31 -6.58 -12.51
N ASN A 150 -8.63 -6.60 -12.40
CA ASN A 150 -9.48 -7.44 -13.23
C ASN A 150 -9.95 -6.69 -14.49
N LYS A 151 -10.27 -7.43 -15.56
CA LYS A 151 -10.90 -6.92 -16.78
C LYS A 151 -12.31 -6.37 -16.53
N ASP A 152 -13.04 -7.00 -15.62
CA ASP A 152 -14.48 -6.79 -15.42
C ASP A 152 -14.84 -5.66 -14.44
N THR A 153 -13.82 -4.98 -13.90
CA THR A 153 -13.92 -3.78 -13.03
C THR A 153 -13.19 -2.61 -13.67
#